data_AF-A0A6B3HTM8-F1
#
_entry.id   AF-A0A6B3HTM8-F1
#
_cell.length_a   1.000
_cell.length_b   1.000
_cell.length_c   1.000
_cell.angle_alpha   90.00
_cell.angle_beta   90.00
_cell.angle_gamma   90.00
#
_symmetry.space_group_name_H-M   'P 1'
#
loop_
_entity.id
_entity.type
_entity.pdbx_description
1 polymer ?
#
loop_
_entity_poly.entity_id
_entity_poly.type
_entity_poly.pdbx_seq_one_letter_code
_entity_poly.pdbx_strand_id
1 'polypeptide(L)'
;PARIWGDGEAEGVRQRAAAEIADTARAAAAFGVDTVIGFTGSSIWHLVAMFPPVPPHMIERGYEDFAERWNPILDVFDAEG
;
A
#
# COMPACT_ATOMS: atom_id res chain seq x y z
N PRO A 1 -6.25 0.04 13.58
CA PRO A 1 -6.15 0.94 14.76
C PRO A 1 -7.02 2.20 14.57
N ALA A 2 -7.56 2.79 15.64
CA ALA A 2 -8.45 3.95 15.54
C ALA A 2 -7.82 5.14 14.78
N ARG A 3 -6.52 5.39 14.97
CA ARG A 3 -5.78 6.45 14.25
C ARG A 3 -5.71 6.26 12.73
N ILE A 4 -5.70 5.01 12.26
CA ILE A 4 -5.64 4.68 10.82
C ILE A 4 -7.05 4.59 10.25
N TRP A 5 -7.98 3.98 11.00
CA TRP A 5 -9.37 3.86 10.58
C TRP A 5 -10.04 5.23 10.49
N GLY A 6 -9.85 6.08 11.49
CA GLY A 6 -10.41 7.43 11.53
C GLY A 6 -11.94 7.40 11.41
N ASP A 7 -12.44 8.08 10.39
CA ASP A 7 -13.84 8.14 9.97
C ASP A 7 -14.33 6.93 9.16
N GLY A 8 -13.43 6.03 8.76
CA GLY A 8 -13.75 4.86 7.93
C GLY A 8 -13.85 5.16 6.43
N GLU A 9 -13.60 6.41 6.00
CA GLU A 9 -13.59 6.75 4.58
C GLU A 9 -12.46 6.03 3.86
N ALA A 10 -12.80 5.25 2.84
CA ALA A 10 -11.90 4.23 2.29
C ALA A 10 -10.56 4.81 1.82
N GLU A 11 -10.57 5.94 1.11
CA GLU A 11 -9.33 6.58 0.67
C GLU A 11 -8.57 7.21 1.84
N GLY A 12 -9.27 7.78 2.82
CA GLY A 12 -8.65 8.29 4.05
C GLY A 12 -7.89 7.19 4.81
N VAL A 13 -8.48 6.00 4.93
CA VAL A 13 -7.82 4.83 5.53
C VAL A 13 -6.57 4.43 4.75
N ARG A 14 -6.61 4.43 3.41
CA ARG A 14 -5.46 4.09 2.57
C ARG A 14 -4.32 5.09 2.73
N GLN A 15 -4.61 6.39 2.72
CA GLN A 15 -3.60 7.44 2.89
C GLN A 15 -2.92 7.36 4.28
N ARG A 16 -3.72 7.12 5.34
CA ARG A 16 -3.18 6.93 6.69
C ARG A 16 -2.37 5.64 6.82
N ALA A 17 -2.79 4.57 6.16
CA ALA A 17 -2.02 3.32 6.13
C ALA A 17 -0.68 3.50 5.38
N ALA A 18 -0.66 4.23 4.26
CA ALA A 18 0.56 4.53 3.52
C ALA A 18 1.56 5.33 4.37
N ALA A 19 1.08 6.37 5.07
CA ALA A 19 1.90 7.14 6.00
C ALA A 19 2.47 6.27 7.13
N GLU A 20 1.67 5.36 7.70
CA GLU A 20 2.13 4.46 8.75
C GLU A 20 3.21 3.46 8.26
N ILE A 21 3.11 2.97 7.02
CA ILE A 21 4.16 2.10 6.45
C ILE A 21 5.46 2.88 6.21
N ALA A 22 5.38 4.12 5.75
CA ALA A 22 6.56 5.00 5.66
C ALA A 22 7.17 5.27 7.04
N ASP A 23 6.36 5.46 8.09
CA ASP A 23 6.86 5.56 9.47
C ASP A 23 7.46 4.24 9.98
N THR A 24 6.95 3.10 9.51
CA THR A 24 7.50 1.78 9.85
C THR A 24 8.91 1.60 9.29
N ALA A 25 9.21 2.12 8.10
CA ALA A 25 10.58 2.13 7.55
C ALA A 25 11.54 2.91 8.46
N ARG A 26 11.15 4.13 8.86
CA ARG A 26 11.92 4.97 9.79
C ARG A 26 12.12 4.28 11.15
N ALA A 27 11.09 3.62 11.65
CA ALA A 27 11.16 2.87 12.90
C ALA A 27 12.11 1.66 12.80
N ALA A 28 12.11 0.95 11.66
CA ALA A 28 13.02 -0.16 11.40
C ALA A 28 14.49 0.31 11.38
N ALA A 29 14.78 1.40 10.66
CA ALA A 29 16.10 2.01 10.63
C ALA A 29 16.57 2.46 12.02
N ALA A 30 15.69 3.15 12.79
CA ALA A 30 15.99 3.55 14.17
C ALA A 30 16.22 2.35 15.11
N PHE A 31 15.58 1.21 14.84
CA PHE A 31 15.74 -0.03 15.59
C PHE A 31 16.95 -0.87 15.13
N GLY A 32 17.57 -0.51 14.00
CA GLY A 32 18.73 -1.22 13.45
C GLY A 32 18.39 -2.55 12.77
N VAL A 33 17.19 -2.66 12.17
CA VAL A 33 16.77 -3.82 11.37
C VAL A 33 16.49 -3.40 9.92
N ASP A 34 16.78 -4.28 8.97
CA ASP A 34 16.77 -3.99 7.53
C ASP A 34 15.51 -4.47 6.80
N THR A 35 14.63 -5.19 7.48
CA THR A 35 13.52 -5.90 6.84
C THR A 35 12.19 -5.56 7.51
N VAL A 36 11.28 -4.95 6.74
CA VAL A 36 9.86 -4.81 7.11
C VAL A 36 9.02 -5.74 6.26
N ILE A 37 8.45 -6.76 6.91
CA ILE A 37 7.51 -7.70 6.27
C ILE A 37 6.12 -7.09 6.31
N GLY A 38 5.39 -7.11 5.18
CA GLY A 38 4.07 -6.50 5.10
C GLY A 38 3.20 -7.02 3.96
N PHE A 39 2.04 -6.39 3.83
CA PHE A 39 1.09 -6.63 2.74
C PHE A 39 0.73 -5.32 2.05
N THR A 40 0.39 -5.41 0.78
CA THR A 40 0.11 -4.24 -0.06
C THR A 40 -1.37 -3.87 -0.13
N GLY A 41 -2.25 -4.86 0.08
CA GLY A 41 -3.61 -4.79 -0.44
C GLY A 41 -3.62 -4.91 -1.97
N SER A 42 -4.81 -4.92 -2.56
CA SER A 42 -4.96 -4.97 -4.02
C SER A 42 -6.33 -4.47 -4.42
N SER A 43 -6.36 -3.49 -5.33
CA SER A 43 -7.59 -2.96 -5.93
C SER A 43 -8.26 -3.94 -6.89
N ILE A 44 -7.54 -4.97 -7.34
CA ILE A 44 -8.01 -5.96 -8.31
C ILE A 44 -8.11 -7.39 -7.76
N TRP A 45 -7.83 -7.61 -6.47
CA TRP A 45 -7.94 -8.94 -5.85
C TRP A 45 -9.33 -9.56 -6.05
N HIS A 46 -10.38 -8.74 -5.91
CA HIS A 46 -11.77 -9.20 -6.07
C HIS A 46 -12.12 -9.63 -7.50
N LEU A 47 -11.24 -9.40 -8.47
CA LEU A 47 -11.41 -9.73 -9.89
C LEU A 47 -10.78 -11.08 -10.27
N VAL A 48 -10.14 -11.78 -9.33
CA VAL A 48 -9.36 -13.01 -9.60
C VAL A 48 -10.14 -14.09 -10.35
N ALA A 49 -11.46 -14.18 -10.13
CA ALA A 49 -12.31 -15.17 -10.79
C ALA A 49 -12.64 -14.82 -12.25
N MET A 50 -12.35 -13.59 -12.70
CA MET A 50 -12.64 -13.06 -14.04
C MET A 50 -14.12 -13.22 -14.46
N PHE A 51 -15.03 -13.29 -13.48
CA PHE A 51 -16.46 -13.36 -13.70
C PHE A 51 -17.21 -12.35 -12.81
N PRO A 52 -18.04 -11.45 -13.39
CA PRO A 52 -18.23 -11.25 -14.83
C PRO A 52 -16.92 -10.88 -15.56
N PRO A 53 -16.83 -11.05 -16.89
CA PRO A 53 -15.59 -10.81 -17.64
C PRO A 53 -14.96 -9.45 -17.33
N VAL A 54 -13.66 -9.47 -17.06
CA VAL A 54 -12.89 -8.29 -16.66
C VAL A 54 -12.10 -7.80 -17.88
N PRO A 55 -12.30 -6.55 -18.32
CA PRO A 55 -11.49 -5.98 -19.40
C PRO A 55 -10.00 -5.92 -19.03
N PRO A 56 -9.07 -6.18 -19.97
CA PRO A 56 -7.62 -6.14 -19.70
C PRO A 56 -7.15 -4.83 -19.05
N HIS A 57 -7.67 -3.69 -19.50
CA HIS A 57 -7.31 -2.37 -18.97
C HIS A 57 -7.62 -2.19 -17.46
N MET A 58 -8.59 -2.95 -16.92
CA MET A 58 -8.90 -2.90 -15.49
C MET A 58 -7.83 -3.59 -14.65
N ILE A 59 -7.24 -4.66 -15.18
CA ILE A 59 -6.10 -5.34 -14.57
C ILE A 59 -4.86 -4.45 -14.62
N GLU A 60 -4.57 -3.87 -15.79
CA GLU A 60 -3.47 -2.90 -15.97
C GLU A 60 -3.60 -1.74 -14.98
N ARG A 61 -4.81 -1.16 -14.85
CA ARG A 61 -5.09 -0.08 -13.90
C ARG A 61 -4.82 -0.48 -12.45
N GLY A 62 -5.07 -1.73 -12.07
CA GLY A 62 -4.79 -2.21 -10.72
C GLY A 62 -3.29 -2.24 -10.39
N TYR A 63 -2.45 -2.62 -11.36
CA TYR A 63 -1.00 -2.57 -11.20
C TYR A 63 -0.45 -1.15 -11.21
N GLU A 64 -1.03 -0.25 -12.03
CA GLU A 64 -0.70 1.17 -12.02
C GLU A 64 -1.08 1.83 -10.69
N ASP A 65 -2.27 1.57 -10.15
CA ASP A 65 -2.71 2.03 -8.82
C ASP A 65 -1.77 1.53 -7.71
N PHE A 66 -1.28 0.29 -7.80
CA PHE A 66 -0.25 -0.21 -6.90
C PHE A 66 1.03 0.63 -6.99
N ALA A 67 1.56 0.86 -8.20
CA ALA A 67 2.79 1.62 -8.40
C ALA A 67 2.66 3.08 -7.91
N GLU A 68 1.56 3.75 -8.24
CA GLU A 68 1.27 5.12 -7.81
C GLU A 68 1.23 5.25 -6.28
N ARG A 69 0.69 4.24 -5.59
CA ARG A 69 0.58 4.24 -4.12
C ARG A 69 1.87 3.83 -3.44
N TRP A 70 2.59 2.86 -3.98
CA TRP A 70 3.72 2.23 -3.29
C TRP A 70 5.07 2.86 -3.61
N ASN A 71 5.28 3.47 -4.79
CA ASN A 71 6.56 4.12 -5.09
C ASN A 71 6.94 5.19 -4.05
N PRO A 72 6.04 6.13 -3.64
CA PRO A 72 6.40 7.11 -2.61
C PRO A 72 6.69 6.50 -1.23
N ILE A 73 6.13 5.32 -0.93
CA ILE A 73 6.43 4.58 0.30
C ILE A 73 7.83 3.98 0.19
N LEU A 74 8.13 3.32 -0.92
CA LEU A 74 9.42 2.69 -1.19
C LEU A 74 10.55 3.73 -1.27
N ASP A 75 10.28 4.94 -1.77
CA ASP A 75 11.24 6.04 -1.72
C ASP A 75 11.68 6.38 -0.28
N VAL A 76 10.79 6.19 0.71
CA VAL A 76 11.13 6.36 2.14
C VAL A 76 11.96 5.18 2.63
N PHE A 77 11.70 3.95 2.19
CA PHE A 77 12.57 2.83 2.49
C PHE A 77 13.99 3.07 1.96
N ASP A 78 14.12 3.46 0.68
CA ASP A 78 15.40 3.77 0.06
C ASP A 78 16.17 4.90 0.78
N ALA A 79 15.46 5.87 1.35
CA ALA A 79 16.05 6.97 2.11
C ALA A 79 16.55 6.56 3.51
N GLU A 80 15.95 5.54 4.12
CA GLU A 80 16.25 5.08 5.48
C GLU A 80 17.28 3.93 5.53
N GLY A 81 17.59 3.31 4.39
CA GLY A 81 18.70 2.34 4.21
C GLY A 81 18.26 0.90 3.99
#